data_AF-F2L3N3-F1
#
_entry.id   AF-F2L3N3-F1
#
_cell.length_a   1.000
_cell.length_b   1.000
_cell.length_c   1.000
_cell.angle_alpha   90.00
_cell.angle_beta   90.00
_cell.angle_gamma   90.00
#
_symmetry.space_group_name_H-M   'P 1'
#
loop_
_entity.id
_entity.type
_entity.pdbx_description
1 polymer ?
#
loop_
_entity_poly.entity_id
_entity_poly.type
_entity_poly.pdbx_seq_one_letter_code
_entity_poly.pdbx_strand_id
1 'polypeptide(L)'
;MELTDPLIAKYNDLLRRKGLYDMLDMVAPDGAVLNLIASMAGSSAAEALDRLSRLVEGRLDRRTAAEAYAEIAGVYDEELAVKSLARHIANWYLRLAEELGLIALRPQ
;
A
#
# COMPACT_ATOMS: atom_id res chain seq x y z
N MET A 1 -8.49 -2.20 13.16
CA MET A 1 -7.68 -3.22 12.47
C MET A 1 -6.22 -2.87 12.66
N GLU A 2 -5.44 -3.75 13.28
CA GLU A 2 -4.00 -3.55 13.35
C GLU A 2 -3.43 -3.72 11.94
N LEU A 3 -2.64 -2.74 11.52
CA LEU A 3 -1.72 -2.91 10.39
C LEU A 3 -0.71 -3.98 10.82
N THR A 4 -1.04 -5.24 10.57
CA THR A 4 -0.17 -6.39 10.85
C THR A 4 1.03 -6.44 9.92
N ASP A 5 1.09 -5.54 8.94
CA ASP A 5 2.22 -5.38 8.06
C ASP A 5 3.31 -4.51 8.70
N PRO A 6 4.49 -5.09 9.03
CA PRO A 6 5.54 -4.35 9.72
C PRO A 6 6.12 -3.22 8.86
N LEU A 7 6.13 -3.35 7.54
CA LEU A 7 6.66 -2.31 6.64
C LEU A 7 5.73 -1.12 6.58
N ILE A 8 4.41 -1.35 6.47
CA ILE A 8 3.43 -0.25 6.50
C ILE A 8 3.39 0.42 7.88
N ALA A 9 3.41 -0.37 8.96
CA ALA A 9 3.44 0.16 10.33
C ALA A 9 4.66 1.04 10.56
N LYS A 10 5.84 0.61 10.10
CA LYS A 10 7.07 1.36 10.24
C LYS A 10 7.08 2.66 9.43
N TYR A 11 6.61 2.59 8.19
CA TYR A 11 6.45 3.77 7.35
C TYR A 11 5.53 4.82 8.00
N ASN A 12 4.38 4.38 8.55
CA ASN A 12 3.45 5.27 9.24
C ASN A 12 4.05 5.90 10.52
N ASP A 13 4.81 5.12 11.30
CA ASP A 13 5.55 5.65 12.46
C ASP A 13 6.56 6.73 12.06
N LEU A 14 7.32 6.50 10.99
CA LEU A 14 8.28 7.48 10.49
C LEU A 14 7.62 8.75 9.97
N LEU A 15 6.52 8.65 9.20
CA LEU A 15 5.76 9.82 8.76
C LEU A 15 5.25 10.65 9.95
N ARG A 16 4.73 10.00 10.99
CA ARG A 16 4.28 10.68 12.22
C ARG A 16 5.42 11.40 12.93
N ARG A 17 6.58 10.75 13.07
CA ARG A 17 7.77 11.34 13.71
C ARG A 17 8.32 12.54 12.93
N LYS A 18 8.18 12.53 11.60
CA LYS A 18 8.59 13.62 10.72
C LYS A 18 7.55 14.75 10.61
N GLY A 19 6.37 14.60 11.22
CA GLY A 19 5.27 15.55 11.12
C GLY A 19 4.59 15.58 9.73
N LEU A 20 4.79 14.54 8.92
CA LEU A 20 4.25 14.43 7.55
C LEU A 20 2.83 13.82 7.57
N TYR A 21 1.90 14.49 8.24
CA TYR A 21 0.54 13.98 8.42
C TYR A 21 -0.24 13.90 7.09
N ASP A 22 -0.05 14.86 6.19
CA ASP A 22 -0.69 14.86 4.87
C ASP A 22 -0.33 13.60 4.04
N MET A 23 0.87 13.06 4.25
CA MET A 23 1.33 11.83 3.58
C MET A 23 0.67 10.58 4.15
N LEU A 24 0.21 10.60 5.41
CA LEU A 24 -0.56 9.49 5.99
C LEU A 24 -1.93 9.38 5.31
N ASP A 25 -2.56 10.53 5.06
CA ASP A 25 -3.87 10.59 4.40
C ASP A 25 -3.80 10.14 2.94
N MET A 26 -2.70 10.44 2.24
CA MET A 26 -2.51 9.99 0.85
C MET A 26 -2.40 8.46 0.71
N VAL A 27 -1.99 7.76 1.77
CA VAL A 27 -1.89 6.29 1.80
C VAL A 27 -3.19 5.63 2.28
N ALA A 28 -4.13 6.38 2.84
CA ALA A 28 -5.45 5.85 3.14
C ALA A 28 -6.21 5.54 1.84
N PRO A 29 -6.99 4.45 1.79
CA PRO A 29 -7.83 4.16 0.64
C PRO A 29 -8.92 5.24 0.54
N ASP A 30 -8.86 6.01 -0.54
CA ASP A 30 -9.85 7.05 -0.86
C ASP A 30 -10.91 6.54 -1.86
N GLY A 31 -11.86 7.39 -2.23
CA GLY A 31 -12.89 7.05 -3.22
C GLY A 31 -12.32 6.65 -4.59
N ALA A 32 -11.15 7.16 -4.99
CA ALA A 32 -10.51 6.78 -6.24
C ALA A 32 -9.94 5.36 -6.18
N VAL A 33 -9.33 4.97 -5.06
CA VAL A 33 -8.89 3.59 -4.80
C VAL A 33 -10.08 2.64 -4.84
N LEU A 34 -11.18 2.96 -4.15
CA LEU A 34 -12.37 2.12 -4.11
C LEU A 34 -13.03 1.97 -5.50
N ASN A 35 -13.14 3.07 -6.24
CA ASN A 35 -13.66 3.04 -7.62
C ASN A 35 -12.77 2.22 -8.54
N LEU A 36 -11.44 2.34 -8.40
CA LEU A 36 -10.50 1.52 -9.16
C LEU A 36 -10.71 0.04 -8.83
N ILE A 37 -10.79 -0.32 -7.55
CA ILE A 37 -11.06 -1.70 -7.11
C ILE A 37 -12.38 -2.23 -7.70
N ALA A 38 -13.45 -1.46 -7.63
CA ALA A 38 -14.74 -1.83 -8.21
C ALA A 38 -14.65 -2.03 -9.74
N SER A 39 -13.88 -1.20 -10.45
CA SER A 39 -13.68 -1.34 -11.90
C SER A 39 -12.91 -2.61 -12.30
N MET A 40 -12.22 -3.25 -11.34
CA MET A 40 -11.46 -4.48 -11.55
C MET A 40 -12.25 -5.74 -11.18
N ALA A 41 -13.55 -5.61 -10.92
CA ALA A 41 -14.43 -6.76 -10.69
C ALA A 41 -14.37 -7.74 -11.87
N GLY A 42 -13.90 -8.96 -11.60
CA GLY A 42 -13.71 -10.02 -12.61
C GLY A 42 -12.28 -10.15 -13.17
N SER A 43 -11.37 -9.22 -12.85
CA SER A 43 -9.94 -9.37 -13.13
C SER A 43 -9.27 -10.38 -12.17
N SER A 44 -8.06 -10.83 -12.53
CA SER A 44 -7.26 -11.65 -11.64
C SER A 44 -6.73 -10.83 -10.45
N ALA A 45 -6.53 -11.47 -9.29
CA ALA A 45 -5.92 -10.83 -8.13
C ALA A 45 -4.52 -10.26 -8.44
N ALA A 46 -3.76 -10.93 -9.31
CA ALA A 46 -2.43 -10.47 -9.74
C ALA A 46 -2.50 -9.17 -10.53
N GLU A 47 -3.44 -9.04 -11.46
CA GLU A 47 -3.62 -7.83 -12.25
C GLU A 47 -4.13 -6.66 -11.40
N ALA A 48 -5.07 -6.94 -10.50
CA ALA A 48 -5.56 -5.93 -9.56
C ALA A 48 -4.44 -5.42 -8.65
N LEU A 49 -3.61 -6.34 -8.14
CA LEU A 49 -2.46 -5.99 -7.32
C LEU A 49 -1.43 -5.16 -8.08
N ASP A 50 -1.09 -5.50 -9.32
CA ASP A 50 -0.14 -4.73 -10.14
C ASP A 50 -0.62 -3.30 -10.37
N ARG A 51 -1.89 -3.13 -10.77
CA ARG A 51 -2.48 -1.80 -11.01
C ARG A 51 -2.53 -0.95 -9.74
N LEU A 52 -2.95 -1.54 -8.61
CA LEU A 52 -2.99 -0.83 -7.33
C LEU A 52 -1.59 -0.47 -6.83
N SER A 53 -0.62 -1.38 -6.99
CA SER A 53 0.76 -1.11 -6.59
C SER A 53 1.28 0.12 -7.32
N ARG A 54 1.11 0.22 -8.65
CA ARG A 54 1.51 1.40 -9.42
C ARG A 54 0.83 2.70 -8.97
N LEU A 55 -0.46 2.64 -8.62
CA LEU A 55 -1.17 3.79 -8.07
C LEU A 55 -0.55 4.24 -6.74
N VAL A 56 -0.27 3.28 -5.86
CA VAL A 56 0.31 3.57 -4.54
C VAL A 56 1.75 4.06 -4.67
N GLU A 57 2.57 3.51 -5.57
CA GLU A 57 3.95 3.96 -5.80
C GLU A 57 4.02 5.48 -6.06
N GLY A 58 3.05 6.02 -6.81
CA GLY A 58 2.95 7.46 -7.08
C GLY A 58 2.52 8.33 -5.88
N ARG A 59 2.03 7.73 -4.79
CA ARG A 59 1.56 8.41 -3.58
C ARG A 59 2.57 8.38 -2.43
N LEU A 60 3.61 7.56 -2.54
CA LEU A 60 4.57 7.33 -1.44
C LEU A 60 5.65 8.41 -1.40
N ASP A 61 5.99 8.85 -0.18
CA ASP A 61 7.24 9.56 0.04
C ASP A 61 8.40 8.57 -0.05
N ARG A 62 9.14 8.66 -1.16
CA ARG A 62 10.19 7.70 -1.51
C ARG A 62 11.28 7.61 -0.45
N ARG A 63 11.66 8.75 0.12
CA ARG A 63 12.70 8.83 1.15
C ARG A 63 12.26 8.11 2.43
N THR A 64 11.06 8.37 2.91
CA THR A 64 10.53 7.71 4.11
C THR A 64 10.29 6.23 3.86
N ALA A 65 9.90 5.82 2.65
CA ALA A 65 9.81 4.41 2.28
C ALA A 65 11.17 3.71 2.36
N ALA A 66 12.23 4.33 1.82
CA ALA A 66 13.60 3.81 1.89
C ALA A 66 14.10 3.69 3.33
N GLU A 67 13.84 4.70 4.17
CA GLU A 67 14.18 4.66 5.60
C GLU A 67 13.44 3.53 6.33
N ALA A 68 12.13 3.39 6.10
CA ALA A 68 11.32 2.32 6.69
C ALA A 68 11.83 0.93 6.29
N TYR A 69 12.15 0.76 5.01
CA TYR A 69 12.67 -0.48 4.47
C TYR A 69 14.07 -0.80 5.02
N ALA A 70 14.96 0.18 5.09
CA ALA A 70 16.31 0.01 5.62
C ALA A 70 16.30 -0.41 7.10
N GLU A 71 15.37 0.11 7.91
CA GLU A 71 15.24 -0.30 9.32
C GLU A 71 14.77 -1.76 9.49
N ILE A 72 14.07 -2.34 8.50
CA ILE A 72 13.56 -3.71 8.55
C ILE A 72 14.51 -4.70 7.86
N ALA A 73 14.94 -4.35 6.64
CA ALA A 73 15.73 -5.22 5.76
C ALA A 73 17.24 -5.03 5.93
N GLY A 74 17.69 -3.98 6.62
CA GLY A 74 19.11 -3.66 6.79
C GLY A 74 19.81 -3.13 5.53
N VAL A 75 19.04 -2.82 4.47
CA VAL A 75 19.56 -2.34 3.19
C VAL A 75 18.81 -1.08 2.76
N TYR A 76 19.56 -0.07 2.34
CA TYR A 76 18.99 1.14 1.76
C TYR A 76 18.90 1.02 0.24
N ASP A 77 17.70 0.73 -0.27
CA ASP A 77 17.37 0.72 -1.70
C ASP A 77 16.01 1.38 -1.88
N GLU A 78 16.00 2.59 -2.46
CA GLU A 78 14.79 3.39 -2.58
C GLU A 78 13.78 2.80 -3.57
N GLU A 79 14.25 2.26 -4.69
CA GLU A 79 13.35 1.72 -5.72
C GLU A 79 12.68 0.45 -5.20
N LEU A 80 13.46 -0.44 -4.59
CA LEU A 80 12.95 -1.66 -3.98
C LEU A 80 12.01 -1.34 -2.82
N ALA A 81 12.35 -0.37 -1.96
CA ALA A 81 11.53 0.03 -0.84
C ALA A 81 10.15 0.54 -1.28
N VAL A 82 10.11 1.42 -2.29
CA VAL A 82 8.87 1.97 -2.83
C VAL A 82 8.00 0.87 -3.43
N LYS A 83 8.58 0.01 -4.29
CA LYS A 83 7.85 -1.11 -4.91
C LYS A 83 7.33 -2.10 -3.87
N SER A 84 8.15 -2.42 -2.87
CA SER A 84 7.77 -3.35 -1.80
C SER A 84 6.64 -2.76 -0.96
N LEU A 85 6.80 -1.53 -0.45
CA LEU A 85 5.77 -0.88 0.36
C LEU A 85 4.46 -0.69 -0.40
N ALA A 86 4.53 -0.28 -1.67
CA ALA A 86 3.36 -0.11 -2.51
C ALA A 86 2.58 -1.41 -2.70
N ARG A 87 3.29 -2.53 -2.92
CA ARG A 87 2.66 -3.86 -3.03
C ARG A 87 1.98 -4.29 -1.73
N HIS A 88 2.60 -4.00 -0.59
CA HIS A 88 2.02 -4.32 0.72
C HIS A 88 0.73 -3.52 0.97
N ILE A 89 0.74 -2.20 0.69
CA ILE A 89 -0.44 -1.34 0.80
C ILE A 89 -1.53 -1.77 -0.19
N ALA A 90 -1.18 -2.05 -1.45
CA ALA A 90 -2.13 -2.51 -2.45
C ALA A 90 -2.81 -3.82 -2.04
N ASN A 91 -2.06 -4.75 -1.47
CA ASN A 91 -2.61 -5.99 -0.92
C ASN A 91 -3.54 -5.72 0.28
N TRP A 92 -3.17 -4.76 1.14
CA TRP A 92 -4.06 -4.32 2.23
C TRP A 92 -5.37 -3.71 1.70
N TYR A 93 -5.33 -2.89 0.66
CA TYR A 93 -6.55 -2.36 0.02
C TYR A 93 -7.46 -3.47 -0.52
N LEU A 94 -6.88 -4.47 -1.19
CA LEU A 94 -7.64 -5.60 -1.73
C LEU A 94 -8.31 -6.41 -0.62
N ARG A 95 -7.58 -6.70 0.47
CA ARG A 95 -8.15 -7.39 1.64
C ARG A 95 -9.28 -6.59 2.27
N LEU A 96 -9.10 -5.28 2.44
CA LEU A 96 -10.14 -4.40 2.98
C LEU A 96 -11.39 -4.41 2.08
N ALA A 97 -11.21 -4.36 0.75
CA ALA A 97 -12.34 -4.40 -0.18
C ALA A 97 -13.07 -5.75 -0.18
N GLU A 98 -12.34 -6.86 -0.01
CA GLU A 98 -12.91 -8.20 0.15
C GLU A 98 -13.69 -8.32 1.47
N GLU A 99 -13.11 -7.87 2.58
CA GLU A 99 -13.77 -7.85 3.91
C GLU A 99 -15.04 -6.99 3.93
N LEU A 100 -15.05 -5.88 3.19
CA LEU A 100 -16.22 -5.02 3.03
C LEU A 100 -17.26 -5.56 2.02
N GLY A 101 -17.00 -6.72 1.40
CA GLY A 101 -17.89 -7.34 0.41
C GLY A 101 -17.99 -6.57 -0.91
N LEU A 102 -17.03 -5.69 -1.21
CA LEU A 102 -16.99 -4.91 -2.45
C LEU A 102 -16.51 -5.75 -3.64
N ILE A 103 -15.66 -6.75 -3.38
CA ILE A 103 -15.12 -7.68 -4.38
C ILE A 103 -15.10 -9.11 -3.84
N ALA A 104 -15.06 -10.08 -4.76
CA ALA A 104 -14.72 -11.47 -4.46
C ALA A 104 -13.51 -11.85 -5.33
N LEU A 105 -12.34 -11.99 -4.72
CA LEU A 105 -11.13 -12.38 -5.45
C LEU A 105 -11.14 -13.89 -5.66
N ARG A 106 -10.84 -14.33 -6.89
CA ARG A 106 -10.61 -15.76 -7.15
C ARG A 106 -9.21 -16.14 -6.66
N PRO A 107 -9.06 -17.16 -5.81
CA PRO A 107 -7.74 -17.74 -5.56
C PRO A 107 -7.21 -18.29 -6.89
N GLN A 108 -5.95 -17.99 -7.20
CA GLN A 108 -5.25 -18.55 -8.36
C GLN A 108 -5.10 -20.06 -8.21
#